data_AF-A0A0Q7KYE2-F1
#
_entry.id   AF-A0A0Q7KYE2-F1
#
_cell.length_a   1.000
_cell.length_b   1.000
_cell.length_c   1.000
_cell.angle_alpha   90.00
_cell.angle_beta   90.00
_cell.angle_gamma   90.00
#
_symmetry.space_group_name_H-M   'P 1'
#
loop_
_entity.id
_entity.type
_entity.pdbx_description
1 polymer ?
#
loop_
_entity_poly.entity_id
_entity_poly.type
_entity_poly.pdbx_seq_one_letter_code
_entity_poly.pdbx_strand_id
1 'polypeptide(L)'
;MAKDQNLFHTDDLAFDALVGETLTNENVVHVLNHLLEGTRDGAHAFRVYVDEVKSRRLKEVFASRAAQCQAAASQLVELVITCGGQPVGGGTALGAVHRGWAHVKAAVGATRDSSVLQACERADVAAVARYREALALRLPLGVRQILQMQAHDAQCGLEQVRNLRHTLRARLQSQL
;
A
#
# COMPACT_ATOMS: atom_id res chain seq x y z
N MET A 1 -6.97 29.07 0.40
CA MET A 1 -6.00 28.49 -0.54
C MET A 1 -5.90 27.01 -0.26
N ALA A 2 -6.64 26.19 -1.01
CA ALA A 2 -6.58 24.74 -0.93
C ALA A 2 -5.40 24.26 -1.79
N LYS A 3 -4.30 23.85 -1.15
CA LYS A 3 -3.21 23.15 -1.83
C LYS A 3 -3.49 21.65 -1.77
N ASP A 4 -3.63 21.08 -2.96
CA ASP A 4 -3.38 19.70 -3.36
C ASP A 4 -4.29 18.60 -2.78
N GLN A 5 -5.42 18.42 -3.46
CA GLN A 5 -6.27 17.23 -3.43
C GLN A 5 -5.80 16.10 -4.37
N ASN A 6 -4.57 16.16 -4.90
CA ASN A 6 -3.96 15.09 -5.70
C ASN A 6 -2.61 14.70 -5.11
N LEU A 7 -2.58 13.61 -4.32
CA LEU A 7 -1.32 12.94 -3.95
C LEU A 7 -0.93 11.88 -5.01
N PHE A 8 -1.48 12.04 -6.21
CA PHE A 8 -1.36 11.15 -7.37
C PHE A 8 -1.21 11.97 -8.66
N HIS A 9 -0.62 13.16 -8.58
CA HIS A 9 -0.16 13.91 -9.75
C HIS A 9 1.30 14.23 -9.48
N THR A 10 2.26 13.62 -10.18
CA THR A 10 2.61 14.06 -11.55
C THR A 10 3.08 12.99 -12.54
N ASP A 11 3.11 11.69 -12.21
CA ASP A 11 3.77 10.68 -13.07
C ASP A 11 2.85 9.68 -13.80
N ASP A 12 1.52 9.77 -13.68
CA ASP A 12 0.59 8.84 -14.36
C ASP A 12 0.70 8.87 -15.90
N LEU A 13 1.16 9.99 -16.48
CA LEU A 13 1.42 10.10 -17.92
C LEU A 13 2.55 9.16 -18.40
N ALA A 14 3.45 8.74 -17.51
CA ALA A 14 4.52 7.82 -17.86
C ALA A 14 4.01 6.39 -18.06
N PHE A 15 3.08 5.90 -17.23
CA PHE A 15 2.58 4.53 -17.35
C PHE A 15 1.77 4.32 -18.62
N ASP A 16 0.83 5.24 -18.92
CA ASP A 16 0.02 5.16 -20.14
C ASP A 16 0.87 5.25 -21.42
N ALA A 17 1.94 6.04 -21.40
CA ALA A 17 2.89 6.14 -22.51
C ALA A 17 3.73 4.87 -22.73
N LEU A 18 3.86 4.01 -21.72
CA LEU A 18 4.66 2.78 -21.77
C LEU A 18 3.84 1.54 -22.19
N VAL A 19 2.52 1.68 -22.34
CA VAL A 19 1.63 0.56 -22.72
C VAL A 19 1.82 0.22 -24.20
N GLY A 20 2.37 -0.97 -24.46
CA GLY A 20 2.48 -1.53 -25.82
C GLY A 20 3.90 -1.56 -26.40
N GLU A 21 4.86 -0.89 -25.75
CA GLU A 21 6.28 -0.92 -26.11
C GLU A 21 7.07 -1.93 -25.27
N THR A 22 8.26 -2.31 -25.74
CA THR A 22 9.21 -3.10 -24.95
C THR A 22 9.90 -2.15 -23.96
N LEU A 23 9.68 -2.36 -22.67
CA LEU A 23 10.27 -1.49 -21.64
C LEU A 23 11.80 -1.54 -21.67
N THR A 24 12.43 -0.38 -21.57
CA THR A 24 13.86 -0.30 -21.26
C THR A 24 14.11 -0.67 -19.78
N ASN A 25 15.35 -1.03 -19.43
CA ASN A 25 15.71 -1.26 -18.03
C ASN A 25 15.44 -0.04 -17.15
N GLU A 26 15.61 1.18 -17.68
CA GLU A 26 15.30 2.42 -16.98
C GLU A 26 13.80 2.54 -16.66
N ASN A 27 12.93 2.18 -17.60
CA ASN A 27 11.49 2.16 -17.35
C ASN A 27 11.11 1.10 -16.31
N VAL A 28 11.71 -0.10 -16.38
CA VAL A 28 11.47 -1.15 -15.38
C VAL A 28 11.92 -0.69 -13.99
N VAL A 29 13.08 -0.06 -13.88
CA VAL A 29 13.59 0.52 -12.62
C VAL A 29 12.64 1.58 -12.08
N HIS A 30 12.11 2.46 -12.93
CA HIS A 30 11.14 3.48 -12.52
C HIS A 30 9.86 2.85 -11.95
N VAL A 31 9.29 1.85 -12.63
CA VAL A 31 8.11 1.09 -12.16
C VAL A 31 8.38 0.44 -10.81
N LEU A 32 9.52 -0.23 -10.67
CA LEU A 32 9.91 -0.91 -9.43
C LEU A 32 10.11 0.07 -8.27
N ASN A 33 10.72 1.23 -8.52
CA ASN A 33 10.89 2.26 -7.51
C ASN A 33 9.56 2.88 -7.06
N HIS A 34 8.62 3.07 -7.99
CA HIS A 34 7.27 3.52 -7.63
C HIS A 34 6.55 2.53 -6.69
N LEU A 35 6.65 1.22 -6.98
CA LEU A 35 6.11 0.19 -6.09
C LEU A 35 6.86 0.13 -4.75
N LEU A 36 8.18 0.31 -4.76
CA LEU A 36 9.02 0.28 -3.57
C LEU A 36 8.65 1.42 -2.60
N GLU A 37 8.44 2.63 -3.11
CA GLU A 37 7.99 3.76 -2.29
C GLU A 37 6.63 3.47 -1.64
N GLY A 38 5.63 3.08 -2.43
CA GLY A 38 4.31 2.74 -1.91
C GLY A 38 4.33 1.61 -0.88
N THR A 39 5.18 0.61 -1.08
CA THR A 39 5.33 -0.53 -0.18
C THR A 39 5.96 -0.13 1.15
N ARG A 40 6.97 0.75 1.14
CA ARG A 40 7.58 1.30 2.36
C ARG A 40 6.63 2.19 3.12
N ASP A 41 5.90 3.06 2.43
CA ASP A 41 4.84 3.87 3.01
C ASP A 41 3.79 2.99 3.71
N GLY A 42 3.40 1.87 3.08
CA GLY A 42 2.54 0.86 3.68
C GLY A 42 3.13 0.26 4.96
N ALA A 43 4.40 -0.16 4.96
CA ALA A 43 5.07 -0.69 6.15
C ALA A 43 5.06 0.31 7.32
N HIS A 44 5.31 1.59 7.04
CA HIS A 44 5.26 2.65 8.03
C HIS A 44 3.82 2.89 8.54
N ALA A 45 2.84 2.94 7.65
CA ALA A 45 1.44 3.13 8.01
C ALA A 45 0.92 2.00 8.92
N PHE A 46 1.27 0.74 8.62
CA PHE A 46 0.86 -0.38 9.45
C PHE A 46 1.44 -0.32 10.86
N ARG A 47 2.70 0.11 11.03
CA ARG A 47 3.29 0.34 12.36
C ARG A 47 2.52 1.41 13.13
N VAL A 48 2.16 2.50 12.46
CA VAL A 48 1.34 3.56 13.05
C VAL A 48 -0.06 3.02 13.44
N TYR A 49 -0.68 2.17 12.62
CA TYR A 49 -1.98 1.58 12.94
C TYR A 49 -1.96 0.66 14.16
N VAL A 50 -0.85 -0.02 14.45
CA VAL A 50 -0.68 -0.84 15.67
C VAL A 50 -0.84 0.00 16.94
N ASP A 51 -0.36 1.24 16.92
CA ASP A 51 -0.44 2.15 18.07
C ASP A 51 -1.83 2.78 18.24
N GLU A 52 -2.56 2.95 17.14
CA GLU A 52 -3.87 3.59 17.14
C GLU A 52 -5.03 2.68 17.52
N VAL A 53 -4.95 1.38 17.20
CA VAL A 53 -6.03 0.45 17.53
C VAL A 53 -5.98 -0.03 18.97
N LYS A 54 -7.14 -0.34 19.53
CA LYS A 54 -7.26 -0.93 20.87
C LYS A 54 -7.40 -2.45 20.80
N SER A 55 -8.04 -2.99 19.78
CA SER A 55 -8.18 -4.43 19.59
C SER A 55 -6.82 -5.13 19.44
N ARG A 56 -6.51 -6.06 20.35
CA ARG A 56 -5.32 -6.92 20.27
C ARG A 56 -5.22 -7.66 18.93
N ARG A 57 -6.35 -8.19 18.44
CA ARG A 57 -6.42 -8.87 17.13
C ARG A 57 -6.01 -7.94 15.99
N LEU A 58 -6.42 -6.67 16.02
CA LEU A 58 -6.03 -5.70 14.98
C LEU A 58 -4.55 -5.34 15.06
N LYS A 59 -4.00 -5.22 16.28
CA LYS A 59 -2.54 -5.03 16.46
C LYS A 59 -1.74 -6.17 15.84
N GLU A 60 -2.13 -7.41 16.10
CA GLU A 60 -1.48 -8.61 15.55
C GLU A 60 -1.55 -8.62 14.01
N VAL A 61 -2.72 -8.32 13.44
CA VAL A 61 -2.90 -8.21 11.98
C VAL A 61 -1.99 -7.12 11.40
N PHE A 62 -2.03 -5.90 11.94
CA PHE A 62 -1.23 -4.80 11.39
C PHE A 62 0.28 -5.00 11.58
N ALA A 63 0.73 -5.62 12.67
CA ALA A 63 2.13 -5.99 12.83
C ALA A 63 2.58 -7.01 11.77
N SER A 64 1.74 -8.02 11.48
CA SER A 64 2.00 -8.98 10.40
C SER A 64 2.07 -8.30 9.03
N ARG A 65 1.13 -7.38 8.74
CA ARG A 65 1.12 -6.60 7.49
C ARG A 65 2.36 -5.72 7.35
N ALA A 66 2.81 -5.08 8.44
CA ALA A 66 4.05 -4.31 8.42
C ALA A 66 5.28 -5.17 8.06
N ALA A 67 5.33 -6.42 8.52
CA ALA A 67 6.40 -7.36 8.17
C ALA A 67 6.30 -7.83 6.71
N GLN A 68 5.10 -8.11 6.21
CA GLN A 68 4.87 -8.46 4.79
C GLN A 68 5.33 -7.33 3.86
N CYS A 69 4.97 -6.08 4.15
CA CYS A 69 5.43 -4.93 3.37
C CYS A 69 6.96 -4.78 3.40
N GLN A 70 7.61 -5.03 4.55
CA GLN A 70 9.08 -5.00 4.62
C GLN A 70 9.72 -6.07 3.73
N ALA A 71 9.20 -7.30 3.75
CA ALA A 71 9.70 -8.37 2.90
C ALA A 71 9.51 -8.04 1.41
N ALA A 72 8.34 -7.52 1.02
CA ALA A 72 8.07 -7.09 -0.34
C ALA A 72 9.00 -5.95 -0.79
N ALA A 73 9.26 -4.97 0.10
CA ALA A 73 10.20 -3.89 -0.17
C ALA A 73 11.62 -4.40 -0.41
N SER A 74 12.10 -5.39 0.35
CA SER A 74 13.42 -6.01 0.13
C SER A 74 13.50 -6.68 -1.24
N GLN A 75 12.47 -7.42 -1.65
CA GLN A 75 12.41 -8.03 -2.99
C GLN A 75 12.45 -6.98 -4.11
N LEU A 76 11.73 -5.86 -3.94
CA LEU A 76 11.73 -4.77 -4.91
C LEU A 76 13.11 -4.09 -4.99
N VAL A 77 13.79 -3.91 -3.86
CA VAL A 77 15.18 -3.41 -3.83
C VAL A 77 16.12 -4.30 -4.65
N GLU A 78 16.05 -5.62 -4.45
CA GLU A 78 16.86 -6.58 -5.19
C GLU A 78 16.59 -6.53 -6.71
N LEU A 79 15.31 -6.41 -7.10
CA LEU A 79 14.93 -6.26 -8.50
C LEU A 79 15.47 -4.97 -9.11
N VAL A 80 15.39 -3.85 -8.39
CA VAL A 80 15.93 -2.56 -8.89
C VAL A 80 17.43 -2.68 -9.16
N ILE A 81 18.19 -3.26 -8.22
CA ILE A 81 19.63 -3.46 -8.35
C ILE A 81 19.94 -4.39 -9.53
N THR A 82 19.19 -5.49 -9.68
CA THR A 82 19.36 -6.47 -10.76
C THR A 82 19.11 -5.84 -12.14
N CYS A 83 18.17 -4.90 -12.22
CA CYS A 83 17.91 -4.13 -13.44
C CYS A 83 18.93 -2.99 -13.68
N GLY A 84 19.97 -2.87 -12.85
CA GLY A 84 21.01 -1.84 -12.97
C GLY A 84 20.62 -0.47 -12.41
N GLY A 85 19.51 -0.39 -11.67
CA GLY A 85 18.99 0.85 -11.08
C GLY A 85 19.49 1.10 -9.67
N GLN A 86 19.20 2.31 -9.18
CA GLN A 86 19.36 2.67 -7.77
C GLN A 86 18.01 2.60 -7.06
N PRO A 87 17.87 1.81 -5.98
CA PRO A 87 16.66 1.79 -5.19
C PRO A 87 16.40 3.19 -4.61
N VAL A 88 15.18 3.68 -4.73
CA VAL A 88 14.76 4.91 -4.05
C VAL A 88 15.06 4.75 -2.55
N GLY A 89 15.49 5.82 -1.88
CA GLY A 89 15.84 5.81 -0.45
C GLY A 89 14.68 6.33 0.40
N GLY A 90 14.11 5.46 1.25
CA GLY A 90 13.01 5.81 2.16
C GLY A 90 11.64 5.89 1.49
N GLY A 91 10.59 5.54 2.24
CA GLY A 91 9.23 5.99 1.94
C GLY A 91 9.01 7.34 2.60
N THR A 92 8.26 8.25 1.99
CA THR A 92 7.94 9.48 2.69
C THR A 92 6.99 9.14 3.84
N ALA A 93 7.43 9.35 5.08
CA ALA A 93 6.57 9.22 6.27
C ALA A 93 5.28 10.07 6.17
N LEU A 94 5.22 11.00 5.22
CA LEU A 94 4.08 11.87 4.93
C LEU A 94 3.01 11.27 4.00
N GLY A 95 3.33 10.34 3.09
CA GLY A 95 2.42 9.93 2.01
C GLY A 95 1.16 9.19 2.49
N ALA A 96 1.33 8.18 3.35
CA ALA A 96 0.24 7.31 3.79
C ALA A 96 -0.57 7.85 4.99
N VAL A 97 -0.02 8.75 5.79
CA VAL A 97 -0.67 9.24 7.03
C VAL A 97 -1.62 10.41 6.75
N HIS A 98 -1.41 11.20 5.69
CA HIS A 98 -2.07 12.51 5.57
C HIS A 98 -3.57 12.51 5.21
N ARG A 99 -4.17 11.39 4.80
CA ARG A 99 -5.61 11.34 4.44
C ARG A 99 -6.42 10.34 5.26
N GLY A 100 -6.81 10.78 6.44
CA GLY A 100 -7.69 10.03 7.36
C GLY A 100 -7.33 10.20 8.83
N TRP A 101 -6.14 10.74 9.12
CA TRP A 101 -5.62 10.85 10.47
C TRP A 101 -6.42 11.78 11.39
N ALA A 102 -7.08 12.81 10.83
CA ALA A 102 -7.93 13.71 11.61
C ALA A 102 -9.13 12.97 12.26
N HIS A 103 -9.82 12.12 11.49
CA HIS A 103 -10.93 11.31 12.00
C HIS A 103 -10.45 10.21 12.95
N VAL A 104 -9.28 9.61 12.69
CA VAL A 104 -8.67 8.61 13.60
C VAL A 104 -8.34 9.24 14.96
N LYS A 105 -7.72 10.43 14.97
CA LYS A 105 -7.37 11.16 16.19
C LYS A 105 -8.58 11.59 17.00
N ALA A 106 -9.68 11.95 16.34
CA ALA A 106 -10.91 12.38 17.00
C ALA A 106 -11.76 11.21 17.57
N ALA A 107 -11.49 9.98 17.14
CA ALA A 107 -12.29 8.81 17.51
C ALA A 107 -11.84 8.17 18.84
N VAL A 108 -12.82 7.64 19.60
CA VAL A 108 -12.61 7.00 20.91
C VAL A 108 -13.15 5.58 20.95
N GLY A 109 -12.47 4.69 21.68
CA GLY A 109 -12.90 3.29 21.83
C GLY A 109 -13.05 2.57 20.48
N ALA A 110 -14.15 1.82 20.32
CA ALA A 110 -14.40 1.02 19.11
C ALA A 110 -14.60 1.85 17.83
N THR A 111 -14.95 3.14 17.94
CA THR A 111 -15.02 4.05 16.77
C THR A 111 -13.64 4.36 16.19
N ARG A 112 -12.57 4.22 17.01
CA ARG A 112 -11.18 4.38 16.57
C ARG A 112 -10.73 3.21 15.69
N ASP A 113 -10.99 1.98 16.15
CA ASP A 113 -10.68 0.75 15.38
C ASP A 113 -11.38 0.75 14.00
N SER A 114 -12.64 1.18 13.96
CA SER A 114 -13.39 1.32 12.69
C SER A 114 -12.78 2.37 11.75
N SER A 115 -12.37 3.52 12.31
CA SER A 115 -11.73 4.60 11.55
C SER A 115 -10.38 4.17 10.98
N VAL A 116 -9.56 3.47 11.76
CA VAL A 116 -8.26 2.92 11.32
C VAL A 116 -8.46 1.90 10.21
N LEU A 117 -9.39 0.97 10.37
CA LEU A 117 -9.69 -0.02 9.33
C LEU A 117 -10.19 0.63 8.02
N GLN A 118 -10.97 1.72 8.10
CA GLN A 118 -11.41 2.44 6.90
C GLN A 118 -10.23 3.12 6.17
N ALA A 119 -9.29 3.71 6.93
CA ALA A 119 -8.08 4.27 6.36
C ALA A 119 -7.21 3.19 5.71
N CYS A 120 -7.07 2.05 6.38
CA CYS A 120 -6.37 0.88 5.86
C CYS A 120 -6.98 0.38 4.54
N GLU A 121 -8.31 0.19 4.48
CA GLU A 121 -8.98 -0.29 3.26
C GLU A 121 -8.70 0.62 2.07
N ARG A 122 -8.76 1.94 2.25
CA ARG A 122 -8.45 2.91 1.19
C ARG A 122 -7.00 2.80 0.71
N ALA A 123 -6.07 2.61 1.64
CA ALA A 123 -4.66 2.43 1.31
C ALA A 123 -4.42 1.10 0.55
N ASP A 124 -5.03 0.00 0.99
CA ASP A 124 -4.92 -1.31 0.33
C ASP A 124 -5.53 -1.30 -1.08
N VAL A 125 -6.66 -0.60 -1.31
CA VAL A 125 -7.21 -0.42 -2.66
C VAL A 125 -6.21 0.30 -3.57
N ALA A 126 -5.58 1.36 -3.07
CA ALA A 126 -4.60 2.10 -3.85
C ALA A 126 -3.31 1.28 -4.09
N ALA A 127 -2.92 0.40 -3.16
CA ALA A 127 -1.79 -0.51 -3.36
C ALA A 127 -2.10 -1.53 -4.46
N VAL A 128 -3.28 -2.15 -4.43
CA VAL A 128 -3.73 -3.10 -5.47
C VAL A 128 -3.79 -2.44 -6.85
N ALA A 129 -4.25 -1.18 -6.93
CA ALA A 129 -4.28 -0.43 -8.19
C ALA A 129 -2.88 -0.26 -8.80
N ARG A 130 -1.89 0.17 -8.00
CA ARG A 130 -0.50 0.33 -8.46
C ARG A 130 0.12 -0.97 -8.99
N TYR A 131 -0.10 -2.09 -8.30
CA TYR A 131 0.35 -3.40 -8.80
C TYR A 131 -0.33 -3.77 -10.12
N ARG A 132 -1.64 -3.48 -10.25
CA ARG A 132 -2.39 -3.73 -11.50
C ARG A 132 -1.85 -2.90 -12.65
N GLU A 133 -1.57 -1.62 -12.42
CA GLU A 133 -0.96 -0.71 -13.41
C GLU A 133 0.42 -1.20 -13.83
N ALA A 134 1.28 -1.57 -12.87
CA ALA A 134 2.59 -2.16 -13.18
C ALA A 134 2.49 -3.45 -14.01
N LEU A 135 1.55 -4.34 -13.68
CA LEU A 135 1.36 -5.61 -14.40
C LEU A 135 0.69 -5.46 -15.77
N ALA A 136 0.11 -4.29 -16.08
CA ALA A 136 -0.38 -3.97 -17.42
C ALA A 136 0.78 -3.73 -18.42
N LEU A 137 1.97 -3.39 -17.92
CA LEU A 137 3.16 -3.21 -18.75
C LEU A 137 3.83 -4.54 -19.15
N ARG A 138 4.62 -4.49 -20.22
CA ARG A 138 5.45 -5.61 -20.70
C ARG A 138 6.76 -5.70 -19.91
N LEU A 139 6.67 -6.24 -18.70
CA LEU A 139 7.81 -6.44 -17.79
C LEU A 139 8.63 -7.70 -18.15
N PRO A 140 9.95 -7.72 -17.85
CA PRO A 140 10.76 -8.94 -17.89
C PRO A 140 10.13 -10.07 -17.05
N LEU A 141 10.24 -11.32 -17.51
CA LEU A 141 9.53 -12.46 -16.92
C LEU A 141 9.75 -12.59 -15.40
N GLY A 142 11.00 -12.54 -14.94
CA GLY A 142 11.32 -12.66 -13.51
C GLY A 142 10.75 -11.52 -12.66
N VAL A 143 10.75 -10.29 -13.19
CA VAL A 143 10.12 -9.13 -12.53
C VAL A 143 8.62 -9.33 -12.45
N ARG A 144 7.98 -9.70 -13.57
CA ARG A 144 6.53 -9.92 -13.64
C ARG A 144 6.06 -10.98 -12.64
N GLN A 145 6.79 -12.08 -12.50
CA GLN A 145 6.44 -13.16 -11.56
C GLN A 145 6.43 -12.68 -10.10
N ILE A 146 7.45 -11.92 -9.68
CA ILE A 146 7.50 -11.37 -8.32
C ILE A 146 6.36 -10.37 -8.10
N LEU A 147 6.10 -9.48 -9.06
CA LEU A 147 5.01 -8.52 -8.94
C LEU A 147 3.63 -9.18 -8.92
N GLN A 148 3.42 -10.29 -9.64
CA GLN A 148 2.17 -11.05 -9.56
C GLN A 148 1.94 -11.65 -8.18
N MET A 149 2.99 -12.20 -7.56
CA MET A 149 2.91 -12.73 -6.20
C MET A 149 2.58 -11.61 -5.19
N GLN A 150 3.29 -10.49 -5.25
CA GLN A 150 3.01 -9.35 -4.37
C GLN A 150 1.62 -8.73 -4.60
N ALA A 151 1.16 -8.69 -5.86
CA ALA A 151 -0.19 -8.23 -6.20
C ALA A 151 -1.27 -9.13 -5.55
N HIS A 152 -1.05 -10.44 -5.56
CA HIS A 152 -1.93 -11.40 -4.89
C HIS A 152 -1.94 -11.17 -3.36
N ASP A 153 -0.77 -10.98 -2.74
CA ASP A 153 -0.67 -10.69 -1.30
C ASP A 153 -1.36 -9.37 -0.91
N ALA A 154 -1.28 -8.35 -1.77
CA ALA A 154 -1.98 -7.08 -1.61
C ALA A 154 -3.51 -7.27 -1.67
N GLN A 155 -4.00 -8.08 -2.61
CA GLN A 155 -5.43 -8.42 -2.75
C GLN A 155 -5.95 -9.20 -1.53
N CYS A 156 -5.25 -10.25 -1.11
CA CYS A 156 -5.57 -11.01 0.10
C CYS A 156 -5.64 -10.11 1.34
N GLY A 157 -4.72 -9.15 1.43
CA GLY A 157 -4.73 -8.12 2.48
C GLY A 157 -5.96 -7.23 2.48
N LEU A 158 -6.34 -6.71 1.31
CA LEU A 158 -7.55 -5.90 1.14
C LEU A 158 -8.81 -6.66 1.58
N GLU A 159 -8.92 -7.93 1.18
CA GLU A 159 -10.03 -8.79 1.57
C GLU A 159 -10.06 -9.03 3.08
N GLN A 160 -8.90 -9.27 3.70
CA GLN A 160 -8.80 -9.41 5.15
C GLN A 160 -9.31 -8.16 5.88
N VAL A 161 -8.93 -6.96 5.43
CA VAL A 161 -9.35 -5.69 6.03
C VAL A 161 -10.86 -5.46 5.85
N ARG A 162 -11.40 -5.76 4.66
CA ARG A 162 -12.85 -5.70 4.41
C ARG A 162 -13.61 -6.62 5.37
N ASN A 163 -13.17 -7.87 5.51
CA ASN A 163 -13.79 -8.84 6.42
C ASN A 163 -13.75 -8.37 7.88
N LEU A 164 -12.62 -7.78 8.32
CA LEU A 164 -12.50 -7.19 9.65
C LEU A 164 -13.46 -6.02 9.86
N ARG A 165 -13.64 -5.14 8.86
CA ARG A 165 -14.62 -4.04 8.89
C ARG A 165 -16.05 -4.55 8.98
N HIS A 166 -16.43 -5.51 8.15
CA HIS A 166 -17.76 -6.09 8.17
C HIS A 166 -18.07 -6.72 9.53
N THR A 167 -17.13 -7.49 10.08
CA THR A 167 -17.25 -8.10 11.40
C THR A 167 -17.39 -7.06 12.51
N LEU A 168 -16.55 -6.01 12.51
CA LEU A 168 -16.62 -4.95 13.52
C LEU A 168 -17.94 -4.18 13.43
N ARG A 169 -18.40 -3.86 12.23
CA ARG A 169 -19.68 -3.16 12.00
C ARG A 169 -20.85 -3.99 12.51
N ALA A 170 -20.90 -5.28 12.18
CA ALA A 170 -21.96 -6.18 12.65
C ALA A 170 -22.00 -6.25 14.19
N ARG A 171 -20.83 -6.34 14.84
CA ARG A 171 -20.72 -6.34 16.31
C ARG A 171 -21.22 -5.05 16.95
N LEU A 172 -20.92 -3.89 16.34
CA LEU A 172 -21.39 -2.60 16.84
C LEU A 172 -22.92 -2.46 16.69
N GLN A 173 -23.49 -2.99 15.60
CA GLN A 173 -24.93 -2.98 15.36
C GLN A 173 -25.70 -3.94 16.29
N SER A 174 -25.10 -5.06 16.71
CA SER A 174 -25.73 -6.00 17.64
C SER A 174 -25.67 -5.56 19.12
N GLN A 175 -24.99 -4.45 19.42
CA GLN A 175 -24.84 -3.89 20.76
C GLN A 175 -25.71 -2.65 20.99
N LEU A 176 -26.48 -2.23 19.98
CA LEU A 176 -27.47 -1.16 20.00
C LEU A 176 -28.87 -1.77 20.03
#